data_AF-A0A8T5JFV9-F1
#
_entry.id   AF-A0A8T5JFV9-F1
#
_cell.length_a   1.000
_cell.length_b   1.000
_cell.length_c   1.000
_cell.angle_alpha   90.00
_cell.angle_beta   90.00
_cell.angle_gamma   90.00
#
_symmetry.space_group_name_H-M   'P 1'
#
loop_
_entity.id
_entity.type
_entity.pdbx_description
1 polymer ?
#
loop_
_entity_poly.entity_id
_entity_poly.type
_entity_poly.pdbx_seq_one_letter_code
_entity_poly.pdbx_strand_id
1 'polypeptide(L)'
;LDLFSKIESSKVLHGTVQGREYFIRLLIADDDYVSEPIKRATLRARVSDASKSIFNPCIYRVTQMSGDTEHQVTEFKSYRGKFTEQVHESDMVEARGTIEKVQGKSGVYYRLMLGGSGDYLLPLESKDTYL
;
A
#
# COMPACT_ATOMS: atom_id res chain seq x y z
N LEU A 1 17.54 4.60 7.95
CA LEU A 1 18.32 4.23 6.74
C LEU A 1 18.31 2.72 6.53
N ASP A 2 18.54 1.92 7.57
CA ASP A 2 18.55 0.45 7.47
C ASP A 2 17.21 -0.14 6.95
N LEU A 3 16.08 0.22 7.57
CA LEU A 3 14.76 -0.28 7.16
C LEU A 3 14.41 0.07 5.70
N PHE A 4 14.69 1.29 5.26
CA PHE A 4 14.44 1.70 3.87
C PHE A 4 15.28 0.86 2.91
N SER A 5 16.57 0.67 3.22
CA SER A 5 17.47 -0.13 2.37
C SER A 5 17.02 -1.59 2.30
N LYS A 6 16.60 -2.16 3.43
CA LYS A 6 16.03 -3.51 3.50
C LYS A 6 14.80 -3.65 2.60
N ILE A 7 13.83 -2.74 2.72
CA ILE A 7 12.61 -2.74 1.90
C ILE A 7 12.94 -2.58 0.42
N GLU A 8 13.76 -1.59 0.03
CA GLU A 8 14.08 -1.38 -1.38
C GLU A 8 14.86 -2.57 -1.96
N SER A 9 15.71 -3.23 -1.17
CA SER A 9 16.48 -4.41 -1.61
C SER A 9 15.63 -5.67 -1.78
N SER A 10 14.45 -5.75 -1.14
CA SER A 10 13.57 -6.91 -1.24
C SER A 10 12.59 -6.82 -2.42
N LYS A 11 12.50 -5.66 -3.08
CA LYS A 11 11.60 -5.45 -4.22
C LYS A 11 12.18 -6.07 -5.48
N VAL A 12 11.35 -6.79 -6.22
CA VAL A 12 11.77 -7.54 -7.42
C VAL A 12 11.51 -6.74 -8.69
N LEU A 13 10.52 -5.84 -8.69
CA LEU A 13 10.11 -5.16 -9.92
C LEU A 13 10.91 -3.89 -10.22
N HIS A 14 11.91 -3.58 -9.41
CA HIS A 14 12.85 -2.49 -9.69
C HIS A 14 14.19 -2.71 -9.03
N GLY A 15 15.21 -2.00 -9.51
CA GLY A 15 16.56 -2.09 -8.96
C GLY A 15 17.60 -1.93 -10.05
N THR A 16 18.73 -2.62 -9.90
CA THR A 16 19.88 -2.47 -10.81
C THR A 16 20.43 -3.83 -11.24
N VAL A 17 20.66 -4.00 -12.55
CA VAL A 17 21.36 -5.17 -13.13
C VAL A 17 22.56 -4.67 -13.93
N GLN A 18 23.77 -5.11 -13.56
CA GLN A 18 25.02 -4.67 -14.21
C GLN A 18 25.16 -3.13 -14.30
N GLY A 19 24.77 -2.42 -13.25
CA GLY A 19 24.81 -0.96 -13.21
C GLY A 19 23.70 -0.26 -14.02
N ARG A 20 22.76 -1.00 -14.60
CA ARG A 20 21.59 -0.45 -15.31
C ARG A 20 20.35 -0.56 -14.44
N GLU A 21 19.70 0.57 -14.20
CA GLU A 21 18.43 0.61 -13.49
C GLU A 21 17.33 -0.05 -14.33
N TYR A 22 16.43 -0.76 -13.66
CA TYR A 22 15.22 -1.31 -14.26
C TYR A 22 14.02 -1.01 -13.39
N PHE A 23 12.86 -0.92 -14.03
CA PHE A 23 11.58 -0.72 -13.38
C PHE A 23 10.48 -1.35 -14.25
N ILE A 24 9.81 -2.37 -13.72
CA ILE A 24 8.81 -3.19 -14.40
C ILE A 24 7.46 -2.91 -13.76
N ARG A 25 6.42 -2.71 -14.58
CA ARG A 25 5.04 -2.60 -14.11
C ARG A 25 4.22 -3.76 -14.62
N LEU A 26 3.65 -4.52 -13.69
CA LEU A 26 2.66 -5.54 -13.99
C LEU A 26 1.27 -4.88 -13.94
N LEU A 27 0.56 -4.87 -15.06
CA LEU A 27 -0.75 -4.21 -15.15
C LEU A 27 -1.87 -5.21 -14.89
N ILE A 28 -2.83 -4.82 -14.06
CA ILE A 28 -4.11 -5.51 -13.90
C ILE A 28 -5.23 -4.56 -14.33
N ALA A 29 -6.36 -5.14 -14.75
CA ALA A 29 -7.56 -4.35 -14.93
C ALA A 29 -7.92 -3.67 -13.59
N ASP A 30 -8.10 -2.36 -13.65
CA ASP A 30 -8.58 -1.60 -12.50
C ASP A 30 -10.08 -1.79 -12.34
N ASP A 31 -10.58 -1.54 -11.13
CA ASP A 31 -12.01 -1.44 -10.91
C ASP A 31 -12.50 -0.07 -11.40
N ASP A 32 -13.52 -0.04 -12.28
CA ASP A 32 -14.21 1.19 -12.73
C ASP A 32 -15.17 1.76 -11.65
N TYR A 33 -14.80 1.64 -10.37
CA TYR A 33 -15.64 2.12 -9.26
C TYR A 33 -15.51 3.63 -9.09
N VAL A 34 -16.65 4.29 -8.87
CA VAL A 34 -16.68 5.71 -8.48
C VAL A 34 -16.13 5.84 -7.07
N SER A 35 -15.14 6.71 -6.89
CA SER A 35 -14.54 7.04 -5.59
C SER A 35 -14.57 8.54 -5.32
N GLU A 36 -14.88 8.90 -4.08
CA GLU A 36 -14.91 10.29 -3.59
C GLU A 36 -13.85 10.48 -2.49
N PRO A 37 -12.93 11.45 -2.62
CA PRO A 37 -11.97 11.75 -1.57
C PRO A 37 -12.66 12.45 -0.39
N ILE A 38 -12.44 11.94 0.82
CA ILE A 38 -13.05 12.45 2.04
C ILE A 38 -12.07 13.36 2.79
N LYS A 39 -10.95 12.81 3.25
CA LYS A 39 -9.94 13.54 4.04
C LYS A 39 -8.60 12.82 4.03
N ARG A 40 -7.53 13.56 4.35
CA ARG A 40 -6.23 12.94 4.62
C ARG A 40 -6.21 12.35 6.02
N ALA A 41 -5.61 11.18 6.17
CA ALA A 41 -5.49 10.50 7.45
C ALA A 41 -4.16 9.75 7.56
N THR A 42 -3.74 9.51 8.80
CA THR A 42 -2.70 8.55 9.16
C THR A 42 -3.36 7.38 9.89
N LEU A 43 -3.15 6.17 9.40
CA LEU A 43 -3.77 4.95 9.92
C LEU A 43 -2.70 3.96 10.34
N ARG A 44 -2.99 3.19 11.39
CA ARG A 44 -2.26 1.95 11.69
C ARG A 44 -3.14 0.77 11.35
N ALA A 45 -2.57 -0.23 10.71
CA ALA A 45 -3.30 -1.40 10.26
C ALA A 45 -2.40 -2.64 10.23
N ARG A 46 -3.03 -3.81 10.16
CA ARG A 46 -2.37 -5.07 9.83
C ARG A 46 -2.67 -5.45 8.40
N VAL A 47 -1.65 -5.78 7.61
CA VAL A 47 -1.84 -6.28 6.24
C VAL A 47 -2.37 -7.71 6.30
N SER A 48 -3.57 -7.92 5.74
CA SER A 48 -4.22 -9.24 5.73
C SER A 48 -4.02 -10.00 4.41
N ASP A 49 -3.75 -9.29 3.31
CA ASP A 49 -3.48 -9.87 1.99
C ASP A 49 -2.65 -8.86 1.17
N ALA A 50 -1.49 -9.31 0.69
CA ALA A 50 -0.56 -8.52 -0.13
C ALA A 50 -0.34 -9.16 -1.51
N SER A 51 -1.18 -10.11 -1.91
CA SER A 51 -1.08 -10.84 -3.19
C SER A 51 -1.13 -9.92 -4.42
N LYS A 52 -1.72 -8.72 -4.27
CA LYS A 52 -1.82 -7.70 -5.32
C LYS A 52 -0.80 -6.56 -5.17
N SER A 53 0.19 -6.71 -4.30
CA SER A 53 1.21 -5.68 -4.05
C SER A 53 2.17 -5.46 -5.22
N ILE A 54 2.30 -6.44 -6.13
CA ILE A 54 3.19 -6.41 -7.32
C ILE A 54 2.58 -5.70 -8.55
N PHE A 55 1.28 -5.45 -8.53
CA PHE A 55 0.58 -4.90 -9.68
C PHE A 55 0.50 -3.37 -9.65
N ASN A 56 0.10 -2.78 -10.76
CA ASN A 56 -0.31 -1.40 -10.84
C ASN A 56 -1.78 -1.32 -11.28
N PRO A 57 -2.67 -0.74 -10.45
CA PRO A 57 -2.41 -0.25 -9.09
C PRO A 57 -2.03 -1.38 -8.11
N CYS A 58 -1.15 -1.09 -7.15
CA CYS A 58 -0.86 -2.02 -6.07
C CYS A 58 -1.96 -1.92 -5.01
N ILE A 59 -2.35 -3.06 -4.46
CA ILE A 59 -3.46 -3.18 -3.51
C ILE A 59 -3.01 -4.03 -2.33
N TYR A 60 -3.28 -3.52 -1.12
CA TYR A 60 -3.11 -4.24 0.14
C TYR A 60 -4.46 -4.28 0.85
N ARG A 61 -4.96 -5.47 1.20
CA ARG A 61 -6.07 -5.56 2.14
C ARG A 61 -5.54 -5.42 3.54
N VAL A 62 -6.28 -4.70 4.37
CA VAL A 62 -5.84 -4.37 5.71
C VAL A 62 -6.97 -4.47 6.72
N THR A 63 -6.61 -4.78 7.96
CA THR A 63 -7.45 -4.59 9.14
C THR A 63 -6.98 -3.34 9.85
N GLN A 64 -7.72 -2.23 9.71
CA GLN A 64 -7.43 -0.99 10.43
C GLN A 64 -7.54 -1.21 11.94
N MET A 65 -6.54 -0.72 12.67
CA MET A 65 -6.44 -0.82 14.12
C MET A 65 -6.59 0.52 14.84
N SER A 66 -6.07 1.61 14.27
CA SER A 66 -6.20 2.95 14.84
C SER A 66 -6.06 4.03 13.78
N GLY A 67 -6.41 5.27 14.14
CA GLY A 67 -6.41 6.42 13.24
C GLY A 67 -7.83 6.95 13.12
N ASP A 68 -8.38 6.98 11.92
CA ASP A 68 -9.72 7.50 11.69
C ASP A 68 -10.82 6.59 12.25
N THR A 69 -11.68 7.09 13.12
CA THR A 69 -12.74 6.29 13.77
C THR A 69 -14.08 6.33 13.03
N GLU A 70 -14.23 7.23 12.05
CA GLU A 70 -15.48 7.43 11.30
C GLU A 70 -15.55 6.53 10.06
N HIS A 71 -14.42 6.26 9.41
CA HIS A 71 -14.33 5.55 8.15
C HIS A 71 -13.40 4.34 8.31
N GLN A 72 -13.98 3.17 8.55
CA GLN A 72 -13.22 1.93 8.66
C GLN A 72 -12.60 1.55 7.32
N VAL A 73 -11.29 1.79 7.17
CA VAL A 73 -10.54 1.46 5.95
C VAL A 73 -10.22 -0.03 5.89
N THR A 74 -10.50 -0.64 4.75
CA THR A 74 -10.27 -2.08 4.48
C THR A 74 -9.19 -2.33 3.44
N GLU A 75 -8.73 -1.29 2.74
CA GLU A 75 -7.80 -1.40 1.62
C GLU A 75 -6.86 -0.20 1.56
N PHE A 76 -5.58 -0.44 1.29
CA PHE A 76 -4.65 0.58 0.80
C PHE A 76 -4.40 0.36 -0.69
N LYS A 77 -4.41 1.44 -1.47
CA LYS A 77 -4.23 1.37 -2.93
C LYS A 77 -3.30 2.47 -3.44
N SER A 78 -2.48 2.17 -4.45
CA SER A 78 -1.66 3.17 -5.12
C SER A 78 -1.40 2.88 -6.59
N TYR A 79 -1.28 3.94 -7.39
CA TYR A 79 -0.77 3.90 -8.77
C TYR A 79 0.72 4.27 -8.86
N ARG A 80 1.39 4.50 -7.71
CA ARG A 80 2.80 4.89 -7.69
C ARG A 80 3.67 3.68 -7.39
N GLY A 81 4.57 3.38 -8.32
CA GLY A 81 5.50 2.23 -8.22
C GLY A 81 6.28 2.14 -6.91
N LYS A 82 6.57 3.27 -6.25
CA LYS A 82 7.27 3.29 -4.95
C LYS A 82 6.54 2.52 -3.83
N PHE A 83 5.23 2.31 -3.94
CA PHE A 83 4.44 1.53 -2.98
C PHE A 83 4.20 0.08 -3.44
N THR A 84 4.72 -0.33 -4.60
CA THR A 84 4.70 -1.72 -5.04
C THR A 84 5.66 -2.51 -4.13
N GLU A 85 5.26 -3.73 -3.71
CA GLU A 85 6.08 -4.61 -2.86
C GLU A 85 6.61 -3.96 -1.55
N GLN A 86 5.89 -2.95 -1.03
CA GLN A 86 6.37 -2.10 0.08
C GLN A 86 6.26 -2.79 1.45
N VAL A 87 5.26 -3.65 1.64
CA VAL A 87 4.96 -4.35 2.89
C VAL A 87 4.38 -5.74 2.56
N HIS A 88 4.46 -6.67 3.51
CA HIS A 88 4.04 -8.06 3.32
C HIS A 88 2.84 -8.43 4.19
N GLU A 89 2.28 -9.61 3.91
CA GLU A 89 1.21 -10.17 4.75
C GLU A 89 1.64 -10.29 6.21
N SER A 90 0.68 -10.04 7.09
CA SER A 90 0.85 -9.95 8.55
C SER A 90 1.66 -8.78 9.06
N ASP A 91 2.24 -7.93 8.21
CA ASP A 91 2.97 -6.74 8.68
C ASP A 91 2.02 -5.77 9.39
N MET A 92 2.53 -5.23 10.49
CA MET A 92 1.96 -4.06 11.15
C MET A 92 2.50 -2.82 10.46
N VAL A 93 1.62 -1.92 10.05
CA VAL A 93 2.01 -0.77 9.22
C VAL A 93 1.41 0.53 9.73
N GLU A 94 2.10 1.62 9.47
CA GLU A 94 1.55 2.97 9.51
C GLU A 94 1.55 3.55 8.09
N ALA A 95 0.41 4.11 7.68
CA ALA A 95 0.23 4.67 6.36
C ALA A 95 -0.43 6.04 6.43
N ARG A 96 0.01 6.96 5.58
CA ARG A 96 -0.59 8.27 5.40
C ARG A 96 -1.04 8.43 3.95
N GLY A 97 -2.31 8.80 3.78
CA GLY A 97 -2.93 8.95 2.48
C GLY A 97 -4.24 9.73 2.55
N THR A 98 -5.06 9.58 1.51
CA THR A 98 -6.41 10.15 1.43
C THR A 98 -7.43 9.02 1.59
N ILE A 99 -8.31 9.11 2.58
CA ILE A 99 -9.45 8.20 2.69
C ILE A 99 -10.41 8.52 1.56
N GLU A 100 -10.79 7.50 0.80
CA GLU A 100 -11.78 7.58 -0.26
C GLU A 100 -12.97 6.68 0.06
N LYS A 101 -14.17 7.19 -0.17
CA LYS A 101 -15.41 6.42 -0.19
C LYS A 101 -15.57 5.82 -1.58
N VAL A 102 -15.67 4.50 -1.68
CA VAL A 102 -15.76 3.78 -2.96
C VAL A 102 -17.12 3.10 -3.09
N GLN A 103 -17.77 3.30 -4.24
CA GLN A 103 -18.98 2.57 -4.61
C GLN A 103 -18.60 1.26 -5.32
N GLY A 104 -18.34 0.21 -4.53
CA GLY A 104 -17.97 -1.11 -5.05
C GLY A 104 -19.17 -1.96 -5.45
N LYS A 105 -18.90 -3.13 -6.05
CA LYS A 105 -19.94 -4.10 -6.46
C LYS A 105 -20.84 -4.58 -5.32
N SER A 106 -20.28 -4.74 -4.12
CA SER A 106 -20.98 -5.28 -2.95
C SER A 106 -21.43 -4.19 -1.97
N GLY A 107 -21.35 -2.91 -2.36
CA GLY A 107 -21.73 -1.77 -1.54
C GLY A 107 -20.60 -0.75 -1.36
N VAL A 108 -20.81 0.14 -0.40
CA VAL A 108 -19.87 1.21 -0.07
C VAL A 108 -18.80 0.70 0.87
N TYR A 109 -17.53 1.01 0.58
CA TYR A 109 -16.40 0.76 1.47
C TYR A 109 -15.43 1.94 1.47
N TYR A 110 -14.46 1.92 2.38
CA TYR A 110 -13.43 2.95 2.49
C TYR A 110 -12.05 2.36 2.21
N ARG A 111 -11.26 3.10 1.43
CA ARG A 111 -9.85 2.78 1.16
C ARG A 111 -8.96 3.95 1.52
N LEU A 112 -7.68 3.70 1.77
CA LEU A 112 -6.64 4.73 1.82
C LEU A 112 -5.92 4.78 0.46
N MET A 113 -6.10 5.87 -0.26
CA MET A 113 -5.37 6.17 -1.48
C MET A 113 -4.01 6.77 -1.16
N LEU A 114 -2.95 6.15 -1.67
CA LEU A 114 -1.57 6.57 -1.52
C LEU A 114 -1.05 7.14 -2.83
N GLY A 115 -0.34 8.27 -2.77
CA GLY A 115 0.34 8.82 -3.94
C GLY A 115 0.36 10.35 -4.04
N GLY A 116 -0.28 11.02 -3.07
CA GLY A 116 -0.18 12.45 -2.86
C GLY A 116 1.13 12.87 -2.18
N SER A 117 1.35 14.18 -2.12
CA SER A 117 2.53 14.77 -1.49
C SER A 117 2.55 14.50 0.02
N GLY A 118 3.62 13.87 0.51
CA GLY A 118 3.78 13.48 1.92
C GLY A 118 3.12 12.16 2.31
N ASP A 119 2.56 11.41 1.36
CA ASP A 119 2.03 10.07 1.60
C ASP A 119 3.16 9.04 1.78
N TYR A 120 2.96 8.12 2.71
CA TYR A 120 3.91 7.05 3.04
C TYR A 120 3.19 5.77 3.46
N LEU A 121 3.91 4.65 3.39
CA LEU A 121 3.53 3.35 3.92
C LEU A 121 4.77 2.71 4.51
N LEU A 122 4.78 2.51 5.83
CA LEU A 122 5.93 2.04 6.59
C LEU A 122 5.54 0.86 7.47
N PRO A 123 6.32 -0.23 7.48
CA PRO A 123 6.17 -1.26 8.50
C PRO A 123 6.61 -0.71 9.87
N LEU A 124 5.87 -1.07 10.92
CA LEU A 124 6.10 -0.68 12.31
C LEU A 124 7.05 -1.63 13.04
N GLU A 125 7.18 -2.87 12.55
CA GLU A 125 8.10 -3.88 13.09
C GLU A 125 9.06 -4.33 11.99
N SER A 126 10.37 -4.24 12.26
CA SER A 126 11.40 -4.87 11.43
C SER A 126 11.42 -6.36 11.79
N LYS A 127 10.90 -7.22 10.91
CA LYS A 127 11.15 -8.66 11.06
C LYS A 127 12.60 -8.93 10.65
N ASP A 128 13.51 -8.99 11.62
CA ASP A 128 14.85 -9.57 11.46
C ASP A 128 14.79 -11.11 11.37
N THR A 129 13.74 -11.70 10.79
CA THR A 129 13.51 -13.15 10.87
C THR A 129 12.87 -13.70 9.60
N TYR A 130 13.69 -13.85 8.57
CA TYR A 130 13.65 -14.97 7.61
C TYR A 130 15.08 -15.12 7.05
N LEU A 131 16.00 -15.55 7.91
CA LEU A 131 17.20 -16.27 7.49
C LEU A 131 16.82 -17.74 7.28
#